data_AF-A0A3N4GTX2-F1
#
_entry.id   AF-A0A3N4GTX2-F1
#
_cell.length_a   1.000
_cell.length_b   1.000
_cell.length_c   1.000
_cell.angle_alpha   90.00
_cell.angle_beta   90.00
_cell.angle_gamma   90.00
#
_symmetry.space_group_name_H-M   'P 1'
#
loop_
_entity.id
_entity.type
_entity.pdbx_description
1 polymer ?
#
loop_
_entity_poly.entity_id
_entity_poly.type
_entity_poly.pdbx_seq_one_letter_code
_entity_poly.pdbx_strand_id
1 'polypeptide(L)'
;MHQWQVDEFRQELAFPPLPCFADSNEHDFVHRADTGFIDGLKVDGEPSRWGTLSVERFANNEVGFPRPELDYVIRLNLGPSVPALEMEPQTAVALGHLLLLAGTASLRDLAENSAFLTELGVDR
;
A
#
# COMPACT_ATOMS: atom_id res chain seq x y z
N MET A 1 -8.80 -20.22 7.05
CA MET A 1 -7.42 -19.72 7.19
C MET A 1 -7.27 -18.27 6.72
N HIS A 2 -8.00 -17.82 5.69
CA HIS A 2 -7.88 -16.45 5.14
C HIS A 2 -8.37 -15.28 6.02
N GLN A 3 -9.27 -15.50 6.97
CA GLN A 3 -9.80 -14.41 7.82
C GLN A 3 -8.71 -13.77 8.70
N TRP A 4 -7.80 -14.58 9.24
CA TRP A 4 -6.71 -14.07 10.09
C TRP A 4 -5.74 -13.15 9.32
N GLN A 5 -5.46 -13.46 8.04
CA GLN A 5 -4.62 -12.64 7.15
C GLN A 5 -5.25 -11.27 6.85
N VAL A 6 -6.59 -11.23 6.74
CA VAL A 6 -7.35 -9.99 6.54
C VAL A 6 -7.29 -9.11 7.78
N ASP A 7 -7.40 -9.69 8.97
CA ASP A 7 -7.38 -8.95 10.23
C ASP A 7 -5.98 -8.42 10.58
N GLU A 8 -4.93 -9.20 10.32
CA GLU A 8 -3.52 -8.78 10.47
C GLU A 8 -3.20 -7.61 9.53
N PHE A 9 -3.51 -7.75 8.24
CA PHE A 9 -3.26 -6.67 7.27
C PHE A 9 -4.03 -5.40 7.60
N ARG A 10 -5.26 -5.51 8.15
CA ARG A 10 -6.02 -4.33 8.58
C ARG A 10 -5.32 -3.56 9.70
N GLN A 11 -4.59 -4.24 10.59
CA GLN A 11 -3.82 -3.56 11.64
C GLN A 11 -2.61 -2.84 11.07
N GLU A 12 -1.89 -3.46 10.15
CA GLU A 12 -0.73 -2.88 9.47
C GLU A 12 -1.12 -1.67 8.58
N LEU A 13 -2.36 -1.60 8.08
CA LEU A 13 -2.89 -0.47 7.30
C LEU A 13 -3.21 0.79 8.13
N ALA A 14 -2.92 0.79 9.44
CA ALA A 14 -2.98 2.00 10.25
C ALA A 14 -1.76 2.89 9.96
N PHE A 15 -1.84 3.70 8.90
CA PHE A 15 -0.73 4.57 8.50
C PHE A 15 -0.30 5.50 9.65
N PRO A 16 1.01 5.63 9.91
CA PRO A 16 1.49 6.58 10.89
C PRO A 16 1.19 8.03 10.43
N PRO A 17 1.02 8.97 11.38
CA PRO A 17 0.88 10.39 11.06
C PRO A 17 2.03 10.87 10.16
N LEU A 18 1.73 11.78 9.22
CA LEU A 18 2.80 12.44 8.46
C LEU A 18 3.71 13.21 9.42
N PRO A 19 5.04 13.12 9.27
CA PRO A 19 5.93 13.98 10.03
C PRO A 19 5.62 15.44 9.72
N CYS A 20 5.69 16.31 10.73
CA CYS A 20 5.58 17.75 10.50
C CYS A 20 6.87 18.21 9.81
N PHE A 21 6.85 18.30 8.48
CA PHE A 21 8.02 18.64 7.69
C PHE A 21 8.43 20.12 7.77
N ALA A 22 7.90 20.87 8.74
CA ALA A 22 8.21 22.30 8.90
C ALA A 22 9.69 22.54 9.27
N ASP A 23 10.35 21.57 9.92
CA ASP A 23 11.67 21.79 10.55
C ASP A 23 12.72 20.68 10.30
N SER A 24 12.41 19.63 9.51
CA SER A 24 13.35 18.54 9.21
C SER A 24 13.87 18.62 7.78
N ASN A 25 15.19 18.44 7.60
CA ASN A 25 15.81 18.13 6.29
C ASN A 25 15.39 16.73 5.75
N GLU A 26 14.41 16.09 6.38
CA GLU A 26 13.77 14.88 5.88
C GLU A 26 12.68 15.32 4.92
N HIS A 27 12.88 14.96 3.67
CA HIS A 27 12.16 15.48 2.52
C HIS A 27 11.25 14.43 1.89
N ASP A 28 11.50 13.16 2.23
CA ASP A 28 10.83 11.97 1.73
C ASP A 28 10.44 11.08 2.92
N PHE A 29 9.16 10.76 3.02
CA PHE A 29 8.65 9.78 3.97
C PHE A 29 8.09 8.58 3.22
N VAL A 30 8.58 7.38 3.55
CA VAL A 30 8.08 6.12 3.01
C VAL A 30 7.61 5.23 4.15
N HIS A 31 6.37 4.78 4.07
CA HIS A 31 5.83 3.75 4.95
C HIS A 31 5.32 2.58 4.13
N ARG A 32 5.54 1.36 4.62
CA ARG A 32 5.14 0.13 3.96
C ARG A 32 4.41 -0.78 4.92
N ALA A 33 3.23 -1.23 4.50
CA ALA A 33 2.46 -2.28 5.14
C ALA A 33 2.41 -3.50 4.20
N ASP A 34 2.69 -4.69 4.72
CA ASP A 34 2.65 -5.94 3.98
C ASP A 34 1.57 -6.87 4.55
N THR A 35 0.91 -7.64 3.69
CA THR A 35 0.17 -8.81 4.15
C THR A 35 1.15 -9.89 4.57
N GLY A 36 0.69 -10.78 5.46
CA GLY A 36 1.22 -12.15 5.50
C GLY A 36 1.08 -12.88 4.15
N PHE A 37 1.56 -14.12 4.08
CA PHE A 37 1.52 -14.91 2.84
C PHE A 37 0.09 -15.15 2.34
N ILE A 38 -0.15 -14.95 1.04
CA ILE A 38 -1.39 -15.32 0.36
C ILE A 38 -1.20 -16.73 -0.22
N ASP A 39 -1.98 -17.68 0.29
CA ASP A 39 -1.94 -19.09 -0.10
C ASP A 39 -2.94 -19.41 -1.23
N GLY A 40 -2.65 -20.42 -2.03
CA GLY A 40 -3.49 -20.88 -3.15
C GLY A 40 -3.25 -20.18 -4.49
N LEU A 41 -2.10 -19.51 -4.64
CA LEU A 41 -1.63 -18.98 -5.93
C LEU A 41 -0.90 -20.08 -6.69
N LYS A 42 -1.39 -20.41 -7.88
CA LYS A 42 -0.78 -21.38 -8.79
C LYS A 42 -0.21 -20.64 -9.99
N VAL A 43 0.93 -21.10 -10.46
CA VAL A 43 1.50 -20.66 -11.74
C VAL A 43 1.56 -21.91 -12.59
N ASP A 44 1.09 -21.80 -13.82
CA ASP A 44 1.02 -22.93 -14.74
C ASP A 44 2.37 -23.68 -14.78
N GLY A 45 2.33 -24.98 -14.51
CA GLY A 45 3.49 -25.88 -14.50
C GLY A 45 4.38 -25.89 -13.24
N GLU A 46 4.08 -25.13 -12.18
CA GLU A 46 4.94 -24.99 -10.99
C GLU A 46 4.22 -25.35 -9.67
N PRO A 47 4.95 -25.79 -8.62
CA PRO A 47 4.36 -26.00 -7.30
C PRO A 47 3.80 -24.68 -6.75
N SER A 48 2.74 -24.81 -5.92
CA SER A 48 2.02 -23.68 -5.30
C SER A 48 2.99 -22.60 -4.84
N ARG A 49 2.83 -21.39 -5.39
CA ARG A 49 3.66 -20.24 -5.04
C ARG A 49 2.96 -19.45 -3.95
N TRP A 50 3.77 -18.75 -3.17
CA TRP A 50 3.31 -17.78 -2.18
C TRP A 50 3.47 -16.37 -2.76
N GLY A 51 2.53 -15.49 -2.43
CA GLY A 51 2.60 -14.06 -2.76
C GLY A 51 2.29 -13.21 -1.55
N THR A 52 2.63 -11.92 -1.60
CA THR A 52 2.20 -10.94 -0.61
C THR A 52 1.61 -9.73 -1.31
N LEU A 53 0.67 -9.05 -0.67
CA LEU A 53 0.22 -7.73 -1.09
C LEU A 53 0.88 -6.70 -0.20
N SER A 54 1.45 -5.65 -0.79
CA SER A 54 2.07 -4.55 -0.05
C SER A 54 1.41 -3.24 -0.44
N VAL A 55 1.25 -2.34 0.53
CA VAL A 55 0.88 -0.94 0.30
C VAL A 55 2.05 -0.08 0.76
N GLU A 56 2.61 0.66 -0.17
CA GLU A 56 3.63 1.66 0.11
C GLU A 56 3.00 3.04 -0.01
N ARG A 57 3.21 3.88 1.01
CA ARG A 57 2.79 5.28 1.07
C ARG A 57 4.03 6.15 0.96
N PHE A 58 4.00 7.10 0.05
CA PHE A 58 5.07 8.05 -0.21
C PHE A 58 4.56 9.45 0.07
N ALA A 59 5.26 10.23 0.88
CA ALA A 59 5.01 11.65 1.03
C ALA A 59 6.29 12.43 0.77
N ASN A 60 6.20 13.46 -0.06
CA ASN A 60 7.32 14.34 -0.39
C ASN A 60 6.87 15.81 -0.29
N ASN A 61 7.74 16.64 0.26
CA ASN A 61 7.52 18.09 0.33
C ASN A 61 8.78 18.91 -0.02
N GLU A 62 9.68 18.32 -0.82
CA GLU A 62 10.96 18.90 -1.21
C GLU A 62 10.83 20.31 -1.80
N VAL A 63 11.78 21.17 -1.43
CA VAL A 63 11.94 22.51 -2.00
C VAL A 63 12.44 22.37 -3.43
N GLY A 64 11.50 22.21 -4.36
CA GLY A 64 11.76 21.89 -5.77
C GLY A 64 10.55 21.30 -6.47
N PHE A 65 9.65 20.67 -5.70
CA PHE A 65 8.35 20.24 -6.17
C PHE A 65 7.33 21.38 -6.05
N PRO A 66 6.45 21.54 -7.04
CA PRO A 66 5.50 22.65 -7.06
C PRO A 66 4.46 22.56 -5.94
N ARG A 67 4.24 21.36 -5.37
CA ARG A 67 3.27 21.04 -4.30
C ARG A 67 3.75 19.82 -3.50
N PRO A 68 3.28 19.63 -2.25
CA PRO A 68 3.46 18.39 -1.54
C PRO A 68 2.75 17.26 -2.28
N GLU A 69 3.39 16.10 -2.32
CA GLU A 69 2.87 14.90 -2.98
C GLU A 69 2.60 13.83 -1.93
N LEU A 70 1.47 13.11 -2.08
CA LEU A 70 1.10 11.97 -1.25
C LEU A 70 0.59 10.86 -2.17
N ASP A 71 1.44 9.86 -2.40
CA ASP A 71 1.22 8.78 -3.35
C ASP A 71 1.16 7.42 -2.67
N TYR A 72 0.50 6.47 -3.33
CA TYR A 72 0.39 5.08 -2.85
C TYR A 72 0.67 4.11 -3.97
N VAL A 73 1.44 3.08 -3.66
CA VAL A 73 1.71 1.97 -4.57
C VAL A 73 1.22 0.69 -3.91
N ILE A 74 0.20 0.08 -4.50
CA ILE A 74 -0.29 -1.24 -4.12
C ILE A 74 0.40 -2.27 -5.02
N ARG A 75 1.25 -3.11 -4.45
CA ARG A 75 1.99 -4.13 -5.21
C ARG A 75 1.57 -5.52 -4.79
N LEU A 76 1.25 -6.36 -5.77
CA LEU A 76 1.20 -7.81 -5.58
C LEU A 76 2.60 -8.36 -5.84
N ASN A 77 3.31 -8.68 -4.77
CA ASN A 77 4.64 -9.28 -4.85
C ASN A 77 4.49 -10.78 -5.06
N LEU A 78 4.84 -11.21 -6.27
CA LEU A 78 4.89 -12.61 -6.66
C LEU A 78 6.36 -13.05 -6.74
N GLY A 79 6.63 -14.33 -6.51
CA GLY A 79 7.96 -14.90 -6.79
C GLY A 79 8.41 -14.70 -8.24
N PRO A 80 9.70 -14.88 -8.55
CA PRO A 80 10.29 -14.52 -9.84
C PRO A 80 9.60 -15.18 -11.05
N SER A 81 9.34 -14.37 -12.08
CA SER A 81 8.79 -14.70 -13.41
C SER A 81 7.51 -15.55 -13.40
N VAL A 82 6.36 -14.89 -13.58
CA VAL A 82 5.04 -15.51 -13.71
C VAL A 82 4.45 -15.10 -15.06
N PRO A 83 4.36 -15.99 -16.05
CA PRO A 83 3.74 -15.65 -17.34
C PRO A 83 2.21 -15.56 -17.25
N ALA A 84 1.57 -16.32 -16.34
CA ALA A 84 0.16 -16.24 -16.03
C ALA A 84 -0.09 -16.61 -14.55
N LEU A 85 -0.91 -15.82 -13.86
CA LEU A 85 -1.33 -16.07 -12.47
C LEU A 85 -2.64 -16.85 -12.47
N GLU A 86 -2.62 -18.06 -11.93
CA GLU A 86 -3.82 -18.86 -11.66
C GLU A 86 -4.12 -18.85 -10.15
N MET A 87 -5.40 -18.88 -9.79
CA MET A 87 -5.81 -18.82 -8.39
C MET A 87 -7.07 -19.64 -8.18
N GLU A 88 -7.15 -20.29 -7.03
CA GLU A 88 -8.40 -20.92 -6.60
C GLU A 88 -9.46 -19.84 -6.33
N PRO A 89 -10.76 -20.11 -6.57
CA PRO A 89 -11.81 -19.09 -6.39
C PRO A 89 -11.80 -18.44 -5.01
N GLN A 90 -11.56 -19.21 -3.94
CA GLN A 90 -11.43 -18.67 -2.57
C GLN A 90 -10.24 -17.73 -2.39
N THR A 91 -9.11 -18.02 -3.02
CA THR A 91 -7.91 -17.17 -3.00
C THR A 91 -8.16 -15.89 -3.79
N ALA A 92 -8.88 -15.98 -4.91
CA ALA A 92 -9.30 -14.80 -5.67
C ALA A 92 -10.17 -13.85 -4.84
N VAL A 93 -11.15 -14.40 -4.11
CA VAL A 93 -12.00 -13.63 -3.20
C VAL A 93 -11.19 -12.99 -2.08
N ALA A 94 -10.28 -13.75 -1.46
CA ALA A 94 -9.41 -13.23 -0.41
C ALA A 94 -8.51 -12.09 -0.90
N LEU A 95 -7.86 -12.26 -2.07
CA LEU A 95 -7.07 -11.20 -2.70
C LEU A 95 -7.93 -9.97 -3.02
N GLY A 96 -9.13 -10.16 -3.53
CA GLY A 96 -10.09 -9.07 -3.77
C GLY A 96 -10.41 -8.28 -2.50
N HIS A 97 -10.63 -8.95 -1.38
CA HIS A 97 -10.83 -8.29 -0.08
C HIS A 97 -9.59 -7.51 0.38
N LEU A 98 -8.39 -8.07 0.21
CA LEU A 98 -7.14 -7.39 0.57
C LEU A 98 -6.91 -6.14 -0.28
N LEU A 99 -7.19 -6.20 -1.58
CA LEU A 99 -7.12 -5.06 -2.50
C LEU A 99 -8.13 -3.96 -2.13
N LEU A 100 -9.36 -4.34 -1.76
CA LEU A 100 -10.35 -3.39 -1.28
C LEU A 100 -9.92 -2.72 0.02
N LEU A 101 -9.33 -3.46 0.97
CA LEU A 101 -8.80 -2.90 2.21
C LEU A 101 -7.65 -1.92 1.95
N ALA A 102 -6.68 -2.31 1.11
CA ALA A 102 -5.57 -1.44 0.72
C ALA A 102 -6.08 -0.14 0.09
N GLY A 103 -6.95 -0.23 -0.92
CA GLY A 103 -7.48 0.94 -1.61
C GLY A 103 -8.31 1.85 -0.69
N THR A 104 -9.16 1.28 0.17
CA THR A 104 -9.97 2.07 1.11
C THR A 104 -9.12 2.75 2.18
N ALA A 105 -8.07 2.09 2.68
CA ALA A 105 -7.12 2.70 3.61
C ALA A 105 -6.37 3.87 2.96
N SER A 106 -5.86 3.70 1.73
CA SER A 106 -5.19 4.78 0.98
C SER A 106 -6.12 5.97 0.73
N LEU A 107 -7.37 5.73 0.32
CA LEU A 107 -8.35 6.80 0.10
C LEU A 107 -8.68 7.55 1.39
N ARG A 108 -8.81 6.83 2.50
CA ARG A 108 -9.06 7.43 3.82
C ARG A 108 -7.89 8.31 4.25
N ASP A 109 -6.67 7.83 4.12
CA ASP A 109 -5.47 8.58 4.48
C ASP A 109 -5.29 9.82 3.60
N LEU A 110 -5.56 9.73 2.29
CA LEU A 110 -5.60 10.89 1.39
C LEU A 110 -6.60 11.95 1.86
N ALA A 111 -7.79 11.52 2.27
CA ALA A 111 -8.83 12.43 2.76
C ALA A 111 -8.45 13.07 4.11
N GLU A 112 -7.86 12.30 5.03
CA GLU A 112 -7.41 12.79 6.34
C GLU A 112 -6.22 13.77 6.21
N ASN A 113 -5.41 13.62 5.16
CA ASN A 113 -4.25 14.48 4.89
C ASN A 113 -4.49 15.49 3.75
N SER A 114 -5.75 15.83 3.44
CA SER A 114 -6.05 16.81 2.40
C SER A 114 -5.44 18.19 2.66
N ALA A 115 -5.29 18.57 3.93
CA ALA A 115 -4.63 19.80 4.35
C ALA A 115 -3.15 19.84 3.91
N PHE A 116 -2.41 18.74 4.14
CA PHE A 116 -1.02 18.59 3.68
C PHE A 116 -0.89 18.83 2.16
N LEU A 117 -1.85 18.33 1.37
CA LEU A 117 -1.88 18.52 -0.09
C LEU A 117 -2.22 19.96 -0.54
N THR A 118 -2.79 20.77 0.35
CA THR A 118 -3.21 22.16 0.06
C THR A 118 -2.27 23.23 0.62
N GLU A 119 -1.44 22.90 1.61
CA GLU A 119 -0.74 23.89 2.45
C GLU A 119 0.53 24.54 1.88
N LEU A 120 0.90 24.33 0.59
CA LEU A 120 1.95 25.14 -0.08
C LEU A 120 1.40 26.11 -1.14
N GLY A 121 0.10 26.39 -1.14
CA GLY A 121 -0.56 27.25 -2.12
C GLY A 121 -0.89 28.69 -1.67
N VAL A 122 -0.41 29.15 -0.52
CA VAL A 122 -0.69 30.51 -0.03
C VAL A 122 0.62 31.29 0.13
N ASP A 123 0.88 32.13 -0.87
CA ASP A 123 1.78 33.30 -0.89
C ASP A 123 3.20 33.13 -0.32
N ARG A 124 4.16 32.83 -1.20
CA ARG A 124 5.57 33.22 -1.03
C ARG A 124 6.03 34.06 -2.22
#